data_AF-A0A917Y0S2-F1
#
_entry.id   AF-A0A917Y0S2-F1
#
_cell.length_a   1.000
_cell.length_b   1.000
_cell.length_c   1.000
_cell.angle_alpha   90.00
_cell.angle_beta   90.00
_cell.angle_gamma   90.00
#
_symmetry.space_group_name_H-M   'P 1'
#
loop_
_entity.id
_entity.type
_entity.pdbx_description
1 polymer ?
#
loop_
_entity_poly.entity_id
_entity_poly.type
_entity_poly.pdbx_seq_one_letter_code
_entity_poly.pdbx_strand_id
1 'polypeptide(L)'
;MRLLLALAVVASHSFPLGFGEENLGLSLCRGQTDVGTLAVCGFFVISGLLITRSAFRLSPVRFFWHRALRILPGFWFALAVTAMGFAPLVATIEKMPNGEFWNHAAGPWAYLSSNWSVGIHQPGISGLLGTVPFRGVFNGSLWSLSYESLCYVGVALLAAFGVLRRARWAVLLLTSFLFGALVMEAITYPLFRAPTYALNRGSLDMPFLGNIFAGYLLALCFMFALGALAELYREYLPMNTALAVVCAVAFLLSARYGCFSVIGLPAYAYLLLWAAMRAPIPLRKIGKKSDYSYGIYIFAFPIQQLLSAANFTRWGFLPYFLLSAVTAGVMAVISWHLIESPALRLKKAWSTEMPPEHENRDTVTVAKVESPALRG
;
A
#
# COMPACT_ATOMS: atom_id res chain seq x y z
N MET A 1 -7.71 8.91 4.88
CA MET A 1 -7.59 8.23 3.57
C MET A 1 -7.08 6.80 3.71
N ARG A 2 -5.87 6.54 4.20
CA ARG A 2 -5.35 5.16 4.38
C ARG A 2 -6.31 4.22 5.13
N LEU A 3 -6.95 4.69 6.20
CA LEU A 3 -7.98 3.91 6.91
C LEU A 3 -9.21 3.57 6.03
N LEU A 4 -9.67 4.50 5.21
CA LEU A 4 -10.78 4.26 4.27
C LEU A 4 -10.38 3.23 3.21
N LEU A 5 -9.15 3.30 2.71
CA LEU A 5 -8.61 2.31 1.77
C LEU A 5 -8.53 0.92 2.43
N ALA A 6 -8.06 0.82 3.67
CA ALA A 6 -8.01 -0.45 4.41
C ALA A 6 -9.43 -1.06 4.55
N LEU A 7 -10.42 -0.25 4.93
CA LEU A 7 -11.81 -0.70 5.05
C LEU A 7 -12.42 -1.07 3.68
N ALA A 8 -12.06 -0.36 2.61
CA ALA A 8 -12.47 -0.71 1.25
C ALA A 8 -11.91 -2.07 0.81
N VAL A 9 -10.67 -2.40 1.20
CA VAL A 9 -10.10 -3.74 1.00
C VAL A 9 -10.90 -4.80 1.76
N VAL A 10 -11.22 -4.57 3.04
CA VAL A 10 -12.06 -5.50 3.83
C VAL A 10 -13.42 -5.73 3.18
N ALA A 11 -14.07 -4.65 2.73
CA ALA A 11 -15.36 -4.73 2.05
C ALA A 11 -15.25 -5.51 0.73
N SER A 12 -14.24 -5.23 -0.09
CA SER A 12 -14.03 -5.92 -1.37
C SER A 12 -13.76 -7.41 -1.18
N HIS A 13 -12.86 -7.77 -0.28
CA HIS A 13 -12.51 -9.18 0.00
C HIS A 13 -13.64 -9.96 0.66
N SER A 14 -14.65 -9.29 1.23
CA SER A 14 -15.79 -10.00 1.84
C SER A 14 -16.56 -10.84 0.82
N PHE A 15 -16.56 -10.44 -0.46
CA PHE A 15 -17.22 -11.15 -1.56
C PHE A 15 -16.53 -12.49 -1.90
N PRO A 16 -15.25 -12.51 -2.33
CA PRO A 16 -14.58 -13.75 -2.67
C PRO A 16 -14.35 -14.66 -1.45
N LEU A 17 -14.03 -14.11 -0.28
CA LEU A 17 -13.74 -14.91 0.93
C LEU A 17 -15.01 -15.48 1.57
N GLY A 18 -16.09 -14.70 1.58
CA GLY A 18 -17.32 -15.07 2.27
C GLY A 18 -18.34 -15.78 1.38
N PHE A 19 -18.41 -15.42 0.10
CA PHE A 19 -19.51 -15.82 -0.80
C PHE A 19 -19.02 -16.47 -2.09
N GLY A 20 -17.71 -16.49 -2.35
CA GLY A 20 -17.15 -17.04 -3.60
C GLY A 20 -17.51 -16.19 -4.82
N GLU A 21 -17.88 -14.93 -4.61
CA GLU A 21 -18.26 -13.99 -5.66
C GLU A 21 -17.06 -13.15 -6.13
N GLU A 22 -17.23 -12.48 -7.27
CA GLU A 22 -16.28 -11.49 -7.76
C GLU A 22 -16.11 -10.33 -6.76
N ASN A 23 -14.95 -9.68 -6.78
CA ASN A 23 -14.69 -8.50 -5.96
C ASN A 23 -15.73 -7.39 -6.20
N LEU A 24 -16.02 -6.64 -5.13
CA LEU A 24 -16.97 -5.53 -5.16
C LEU A 24 -16.63 -4.54 -6.29
N GLY A 25 -17.58 -4.33 -7.21
CA GLY A 25 -17.46 -3.38 -8.30
C GLY A 25 -16.82 -3.90 -9.59
N LEU A 26 -16.34 -5.15 -9.62
CA LEU A 26 -15.70 -5.73 -10.82
C LEU A 26 -16.65 -5.76 -12.03
N SER A 27 -17.87 -6.27 -11.84
CA SER A 27 -18.90 -6.34 -12.87
C SER A 27 -19.37 -4.96 -13.35
N LEU A 28 -19.49 -3.99 -12.43
CA LEU A 28 -19.84 -2.60 -12.74
C LEU A 28 -18.81 -1.97 -13.69
N CYS A 29 -17.52 -2.24 -13.43
CA CYS A 29 -16.37 -1.76 -14.20
C CYS A 29 -16.03 -2.65 -15.41
N ARG A 30 -16.90 -3.59 -15.79
CA ARG A 30 -16.71 -4.49 -16.94
C ARG A 30 -15.40 -5.29 -16.88
N GLY A 31 -14.97 -5.71 -15.68
CA GLY A 31 -13.75 -6.49 -15.47
C GLY A 31 -12.45 -5.67 -15.50
N GLN A 32 -12.51 -4.35 -15.66
CA GLN A 32 -11.30 -3.51 -15.72
C GLN A 32 -10.66 -3.28 -14.34
N THR A 33 -11.47 -3.17 -13.29
CA THR A 33 -11.01 -2.88 -11.93
C THR A 33 -12.10 -3.23 -10.91
N ASP A 34 -11.75 -3.21 -9.63
CA ASP A 34 -12.64 -3.43 -8.50
C ASP A 34 -12.24 -2.53 -7.31
N VAL A 35 -13.07 -2.46 -6.27
CA VAL A 35 -12.83 -1.60 -5.11
C VAL A 35 -11.55 -1.96 -4.36
N GLY A 36 -11.22 -3.25 -4.25
CA GLY A 36 -9.99 -3.73 -3.60
C GLY A 36 -8.75 -3.32 -4.39
N THR A 37 -8.76 -3.54 -5.70
CA THR A 37 -7.72 -3.08 -6.63
C THR A 37 -7.47 -1.57 -6.52
N LEU A 38 -8.54 -0.76 -6.55
CA LEU A 38 -8.43 0.69 -6.39
C LEU A 38 -7.90 1.09 -5.02
N ALA A 39 -8.29 0.37 -3.96
CA ALA A 39 -7.79 0.64 -2.62
C ALA A 39 -6.27 0.41 -2.53
N VAL A 40 -5.76 -0.69 -3.10
CA VAL A 40 -4.32 -0.98 -3.18
C VAL A 40 -3.60 0.07 -4.04
N CYS A 41 -4.11 0.40 -5.22
CA CYS A 41 -3.56 1.49 -6.04
C CYS A 41 -3.51 2.82 -5.27
N GLY A 42 -4.52 3.10 -4.44
CA GLY A 42 -4.56 4.29 -3.60
C GLY A 42 -3.51 4.29 -2.49
N PHE A 43 -3.21 3.14 -1.89
CA PHE A 43 -2.08 3.01 -0.97
C PHE A 43 -0.77 3.35 -1.67
N PHE A 44 -0.56 2.86 -2.89
CA PHE A 44 0.65 3.14 -3.68
C PHE A 44 0.78 4.62 -4.05
N VAL A 45 -0.30 5.30 -4.45
CA VAL A 45 -0.27 6.76 -4.70
C VAL A 45 0.13 7.53 -3.45
N ILE A 46 -0.51 7.24 -2.31
CA ILE A 46 -0.21 7.94 -1.05
C ILE A 46 1.22 7.62 -0.57
N SER A 47 1.67 6.37 -0.71
CA SER A 47 3.04 5.97 -0.40
C SER A 47 4.03 6.69 -1.32
N GLY A 48 3.80 6.75 -2.63
CA GLY A 48 4.64 7.49 -3.56
C GLY A 48 4.88 8.94 -3.15
N LEU A 49 3.81 9.64 -2.75
CA LEU A 49 3.90 11.03 -2.24
C LEU A 49 4.73 11.12 -0.95
N LEU A 50 4.39 10.33 0.07
CA LEU A 50 4.99 10.44 1.40
C LEU A 50 6.43 9.93 1.46
N ILE A 51 6.73 8.87 0.72
CA ILE A 51 8.05 8.24 0.69
C ILE A 51 9.04 9.12 -0.05
N THR A 52 8.65 9.67 -1.21
CA THR A 52 9.45 10.66 -1.95
C THR A 52 9.77 11.87 -1.07
N ARG A 53 8.79 12.41 -0.34
CA ARG A 53 9.01 13.51 0.62
C ARG A 53 9.97 13.12 1.76
N SER A 54 9.96 11.87 2.19
CA SER A 54 10.85 11.40 3.25
C SER A 54 12.30 11.21 2.77
N ALA A 55 12.48 10.84 1.50
CA ALA A 55 13.79 10.61 0.89
C ALA A 55 14.64 11.89 0.82
N PHE A 56 14.01 13.06 0.69
CA PHE A 56 14.73 14.34 0.74
C PHE A 56 15.35 14.68 2.10
N ARG A 57 14.89 14.04 3.19
CA ARG A 57 15.24 14.40 4.57
C ARG A 57 16.14 13.41 5.28
N LEU A 58 16.34 12.21 4.73
CA LEU A 58 17.00 11.10 5.41
C LEU A 58 18.19 10.58 4.59
N SER A 59 19.23 10.10 5.28
CA SER A 59 20.28 9.29 4.65
C SER A 59 19.72 7.93 4.19
N PRO A 60 20.33 7.26 3.18
CA PRO A 60 19.84 5.98 2.67
C PRO A 60 19.67 4.91 3.75
N VAL A 61 20.64 4.75 4.66
CA VAL A 61 20.57 3.77 5.76
C VAL A 61 19.40 4.07 6.70
N ARG A 62 19.26 5.34 7.11
CA ARG A 62 18.17 5.77 8.00
C ARG A 62 16.80 5.65 7.32
N PHE A 63 16.75 5.89 6.02
CA PHE A 63 15.56 5.69 5.21
C PHE A 63 15.09 4.23 5.29
N PHE A 64 15.97 3.26 4.97
CA PHE A 64 15.65 1.83 5.05
C PHE A 64 15.27 1.39 6.46
N TRP A 65 16.03 1.81 7.48
CA TRP A 65 15.72 1.50 8.87
C TRP A 65 14.32 1.97 9.28
N HIS A 66 13.94 3.20 8.92
CA HIS A 66 12.62 3.74 9.19
C HIS A 66 11.50 2.98 8.48
N ARG A 67 11.78 2.36 7.33
CA ARG A 67 10.81 1.54 6.57
C ARG A 67 10.71 0.14 7.15
N ALA A 68 11.84 -0.49 7.48
CA ALA A 68 11.90 -1.78 8.14
C ALA A 68 11.08 -1.77 9.43
N LEU A 69 11.31 -0.78 10.31
CA LEU A 69 10.54 -0.60 11.55
C LEU A 69 9.05 -0.33 11.34
N ARG A 70 8.64 0.12 10.16
CA ARG A 70 7.23 0.40 9.84
C ARG A 70 6.47 -0.83 9.36
N ILE A 71 7.14 -1.75 8.66
CA ILE A 71 6.52 -2.89 7.98
C ILE A 71 6.78 -4.19 8.76
N LEU A 72 8.05 -4.53 8.99
CA LEU A 72 8.46 -5.87 9.41
C LEU A 72 7.89 -6.30 10.77
N PRO A 73 7.90 -5.48 11.84
CA PRO A 73 7.40 -5.91 13.14
C PRO A 73 5.92 -6.32 13.10
N GLY A 74 5.07 -5.48 12.51
CA GLY A 74 3.64 -5.79 12.37
C GLY A 74 3.39 -6.96 11.42
N PHE A 75 4.18 -7.07 10.34
CA PHE A 75 4.13 -8.19 9.41
C PHE A 75 4.45 -9.53 10.10
N TRP A 76 5.57 -9.63 10.83
CA TRP A 76 5.94 -10.85 11.55
C TRP A 76 4.92 -11.22 12.62
N PHE A 77 4.38 -10.22 13.31
CA PHE A 77 3.29 -10.45 14.27
C PHE A 77 2.03 -10.99 13.59
N ALA A 78 1.66 -10.46 12.41
CA ALA A 78 0.53 -10.98 11.64
C ALA A 78 0.74 -12.42 11.16
N LEU A 79 1.96 -12.77 10.71
CA LEU A 79 2.30 -14.15 10.37
C LEU A 79 2.19 -15.08 11.57
N ALA A 80 2.74 -14.67 12.72
CA ALA A 80 2.69 -15.45 13.96
C ALA A 80 1.25 -15.67 14.42
N VAL A 81 0.41 -14.62 14.47
CA VAL A 81 -1.00 -14.72 14.84
C VAL A 81 -1.77 -15.58 13.84
N THR A 82 -1.45 -15.50 12.54
CA THR A 82 -2.09 -16.35 11.53
C THR A 82 -1.75 -17.82 11.73
N ALA A 83 -0.46 -18.16 11.87
CA ALA A 83 0.02 -19.54 11.96
C ALA A 83 -0.26 -20.19 13.32
N MET A 84 -0.17 -19.42 14.41
CA MET A 84 -0.24 -19.93 15.79
C MET A 84 -1.55 -19.57 16.50
N GLY A 85 -2.37 -18.69 15.92
CA GLY A 85 -3.67 -18.30 16.47
C GLY A 85 -4.83 -18.72 15.57
N PHE A 86 -4.92 -18.16 14.38
CA PHE A 86 -6.06 -18.40 13.48
C PHE A 86 -6.05 -19.80 12.86
N ALA A 87 -4.91 -20.31 12.40
CA ALA A 87 -4.83 -21.63 11.79
C ALA A 87 -5.21 -22.78 12.74
N PRO A 88 -4.77 -22.82 14.02
CA PRO A 88 -5.25 -23.82 14.98
C PRO A 88 -6.76 -23.75 15.24
N LEU A 89 -7.35 -22.56 15.25
CA LEU A 89 -8.81 -22.39 15.37
C LEU A 89 -9.52 -22.97 14.15
N VAL A 90 -9.02 -22.69 12.94
CA VAL A 90 -9.54 -23.30 11.71
C VAL A 90 -9.38 -24.82 11.73
N ALA A 91 -8.23 -25.35 12.15
CA ALA A 91 -8.00 -26.79 12.30
C ALA A 91 -9.04 -27.44 13.24
N THR A 92 -9.38 -26.75 14.33
CA THR A 92 -10.43 -27.21 15.26
C THR A 92 -11.81 -27.23 14.60
N ILE A 93 -12.15 -26.19 13.84
CA ILE A 93 -13.43 -26.10 13.10
C ILE A 93 -13.52 -27.20 12.03
N GLU A 94 -12.44 -27.44 11.30
CA GLU A 94 -12.33 -28.47 10.26
C GLU A 94 -12.10 -29.88 10.82
N LYS A 95 -12.02 -30.05 12.15
CA LYS A 95 -11.83 -31.31 12.88
C LYS A 95 -10.52 -32.03 12.53
N MET A 96 -9.46 -31.29 12.20
CA MET A 96 -8.13 -31.85 11.96
C MET A 96 -7.46 -32.22 13.30
N PRO A 97 -6.90 -33.44 13.43
CA PRO A 97 -6.13 -33.84 14.61
C PRO A 97 -4.91 -32.93 14.85
N ASN A 98 -4.67 -32.54 16.10
CA ASN A 98 -3.55 -31.67 16.46
C ASN A 98 -2.19 -32.20 15.97
N GLY A 99 -1.94 -33.51 16.10
CA GLY A 99 -0.71 -34.12 15.65
C GLY A 99 -0.51 -34.02 14.14
N GLU A 100 -1.59 -34.09 13.36
CA GLU A 100 -1.56 -33.91 11.91
C GLU A 100 -1.27 -32.45 11.55
N PHE A 101 -1.94 -31.50 12.21
CA PHE A 101 -1.76 -30.07 11.97
C PHE A 101 -0.32 -29.58 12.25
N TRP A 102 0.25 -29.91 13.41
CA TRP A 102 1.56 -29.40 13.83
C TRP A 102 2.73 -30.08 13.12
N ASN A 103 2.60 -31.35 12.76
CA ASN A 103 3.65 -32.13 12.10
C ASN A 103 3.51 -32.17 10.57
N HIS A 104 2.52 -31.48 10.00
CA HIS A 104 2.36 -31.39 8.56
C HIS A 104 3.59 -30.74 7.90
N ALA A 105 4.06 -31.30 6.78
CA ALA A 105 5.25 -30.79 6.09
C ALA A 105 5.10 -29.30 5.67
N ALA A 106 3.91 -28.93 5.19
CA ALA A 106 3.51 -27.54 4.92
C ALA A 106 2.75 -26.92 6.12
N GLY A 107 3.20 -27.19 7.34
CA GLY A 107 2.54 -26.77 8.58
C GLY A 107 2.83 -25.33 9.02
N PRO A 108 2.44 -24.96 10.25
CA PRO A 108 2.61 -23.61 10.79
C PRO A 108 4.06 -23.12 10.83
N TRP A 109 5.00 -24.01 11.18
CA TRP A 109 6.42 -23.67 11.24
C TRP A 109 6.98 -23.37 9.85
N ALA A 110 6.64 -24.21 8.86
CA ALA A 110 7.00 -23.99 7.47
C ALA A 110 6.44 -22.65 6.95
N TYR A 111 5.18 -22.34 7.27
CA TYR A 111 4.55 -21.07 6.90
C TYR A 111 5.34 -19.86 7.42
N LEU A 112 5.78 -19.89 8.70
CA LEU A 112 6.58 -18.82 9.28
C LEU A 112 7.96 -18.72 8.62
N SER A 113 8.65 -19.85 8.44
CA SER A 113 10.01 -19.88 7.86
C SER A 113 10.04 -19.59 6.37
N SER A 114 8.95 -19.84 5.64
CA SER A 114 8.87 -19.58 4.20
C SER A 114 8.42 -18.15 3.90
N ASN A 115 7.61 -17.54 4.76
CA ASN A 115 7.07 -16.19 4.56
C ASN A 115 7.75 -15.12 5.44
N TRP A 116 8.88 -15.43 6.09
CA TRP A 116 9.56 -14.48 6.99
C TRP A 116 10.07 -13.22 6.27
N SER A 117 10.45 -13.38 5.01
CA SER A 117 10.77 -12.29 4.08
C SER A 117 9.46 -11.79 3.48
N VAL A 118 9.37 -10.51 3.12
CA VAL A 118 8.11 -9.83 2.78
C VAL A 118 7.30 -10.54 1.66
N GLY A 119 7.94 -11.42 0.88
CA GLY A 119 7.31 -12.32 -0.09
C GLY A 119 6.51 -13.47 0.50
N ILE A 120 5.41 -13.82 -0.18
CA ILE A 120 4.62 -15.01 0.12
C ILE A 120 5.14 -16.18 -0.71
N HIS A 121 5.72 -17.17 -0.05
CA HIS A 121 6.17 -18.43 -0.66
C HIS A 121 5.25 -19.60 -0.31
N GLN A 122 4.59 -19.56 0.86
CA GLN A 122 3.63 -20.57 1.30
C GLN A 122 2.27 -19.92 1.59
N PRO A 123 1.28 -20.00 0.68
CA PRO A 123 -0.02 -19.38 0.88
C PRO A 123 -0.90 -20.04 1.95
N GLY A 124 -0.84 -21.37 2.05
CA GLY A 124 -1.69 -22.20 2.91
C GLY A 124 -0.97 -22.81 4.11
N ILE A 125 -1.72 -23.41 5.04
CA ILE A 125 -1.19 -24.07 6.25
C ILE A 125 -1.89 -25.41 6.40
N SER A 126 -1.12 -26.51 6.45
CA SER A 126 -1.59 -27.88 6.72
C SER A 126 -2.78 -28.35 5.87
N GLY A 127 -2.95 -27.82 4.66
CA GLY A 127 -4.11 -28.16 3.80
C GLY A 127 -5.46 -27.64 4.28
N LEU A 128 -5.49 -26.78 5.31
CA LEU A 128 -6.70 -26.14 5.82
C LEU A 128 -7.33 -25.18 4.81
N LEU A 129 -8.56 -24.73 5.09
CA LEU A 129 -9.35 -23.86 4.21
C LEU A 129 -9.71 -24.56 2.90
N GLY A 130 -9.88 -25.88 2.92
CA GLY A 130 -10.26 -26.67 1.74
C GLY A 130 -11.72 -26.53 1.33
N THR A 131 -12.58 -26.17 2.29
CA THR A 131 -14.05 -26.15 2.12
C THR A 131 -14.66 -24.75 2.04
N VAL A 132 -13.90 -23.72 2.46
CA VAL A 132 -14.33 -22.33 2.36
C VAL A 132 -14.36 -21.86 0.89
N PRO A 133 -15.10 -20.78 0.56
CA PRO A 133 -15.19 -20.28 -0.81
C PRO A 133 -13.83 -19.93 -1.43
N PHE A 134 -12.94 -19.28 -0.68
CA PHE A 134 -11.59 -18.94 -1.13
C PHE A 134 -10.56 -19.90 -0.53
N ARG A 135 -10.15 -20.91 -1.31
CA ARG A 135 -9.46 -22.08 -0.77
C ARG A 135 -7.96 -21.89 -0.56
N GLY A 136 -7.43 -22.54 0.48
CA GLY A 136 -5.99 -22.82 0.62
C GLY A 136 -5.06 -21.62 0.82
N VAL A 137 -5.59 -20.42 1.07
CA VAL A 137 -4.79 -19.20 1.29
C VAL A 137 -5.21 -18.55 2.61
N PHE A 138 -4.27 -18.44 3.56
CA PHE A 138 -4.56 -17.83 4.86
C PHE A 138 -4.48 -16.31 4.86
N ASN A 139 -3.53 -15.74 4.12
CA ASN A 139 -3.35 -14.28 4.10
C ASN A 139 -2.96 -13.78 2.71
N GLY A 140 -3.97 -13.62 1.86
CA GLY A 140 -3.78 -13.08 0.52
C GLY A 140 -3.33 -11.63 0.54
N SER A 141 -3.78 -10.80 1.49
CA SER A 141 -3.50 -9.35 1.51
C SER A 141 -2.01 -8.96 1.57
N LEU A 142 -1.12 -9.85 1.99
CA LEU A 142 0.32 -9.54 2.13
C LEU A 142 1.02 -9.36 0.77
N TRP A 143 0.42 -9.81 -0.34
CA TRP A 143 1.06 -9.86 -1.65
C TRP A 143 1.60 -8.50 -2.12
N SER A 144 0.90 -7.41 -1.79
CA SER A 144 1.26 -6.06 -2.21
C SER A 144 2.50 -5.51 -1.52
N LEU A 145 2.90 -6.07 -0.36
CA LEU A 145 4.03 -5.57 0.43
C LEU A 145 5.38 -5.77 -0.28
N SER A 146 5.53 -6.84 -1.06
CA SER A 146 6.72 -7.06 -1.89
C SER A 146 6.90 -5.93 -2.91
N TYR A 147 5.80 -5.55 -3.58
CA TYR A 147 5.79 -4.45 -4.55
C TYR A 147 6.04 -3.09 -3.89
N GLU A 148 5.50 -2.88 -2.69
CA GLU A 148 5.75 -1.64 -1.93
C GLU A 148 7.22 -1.55 -1.52
N SER A 149 7.82 -2.66 -1.09
CA SER A 149 9.25 -2.75 -0.75
C SER A 149 10.15 -2.47 -1.96
N LEU A 150 9.81 -2.99 -3.14
CA LEU A 150 10.49 -2.67 -4.40
C LEU A 150 10.44 -1.17 -4.72
N CYS A 151 9.27 -0.53 -4.56
CA CYS A 151 9.14 0.91 -4.77
C CYS A 151 10.01 1.70 -3.78
N TYR A 152 10.13 1.25 -2.53
CA TYR A 152 10.97 1.90 -1.53
C TYR A 152 12.46 1.80 -1.89
N VAL A 153 12.91 0.63 -2.33
CA VAL A 153 14.27 0.45 -2.86
C VAL A 153 14.50 1.36 -4.06
N GLY A 154 13.55 1.43 -5.00
CA GLY A 154 13.63 2.33 -6.15
C GLY A 154 13.80 3.80 -5.76
N VAL A 155 13.00 4.31 -4.82
CA VAL A 155 13.15 5.69 -4.32
C VAL A 155 14.49 5.89 -3.61
N ALA A 156 14.95 4.92 -2.82
CA ALA A 156 16.22 5.01 -2.14
C ALA A 156 17.40 5.11 -3.12
N LEU A 157 17.38 4.32 -4.20
CA LEU A 157 18.38 4.39 -5.27
C LEU A 157 18.32 5.75 -5.98
N LEU A 158 17.14 6.21 -6.39
CA LEU A 158 16.96 7.52 -7.01
C LEU A 158 17.45 8.67 -6.11
N ALA A 159 17.25 8.55 -4.80
CA ALA A 159 17.74 9.51 -3.82
C ALA A 159 19.27 9.46 -3.68
N ALA A 160 19.85 8.26 -3.59
CA ALA A 160 21.29 8.05 -3.44
C ALA A 160 22.09 8.58 -4.64
N PHE A 161 21.58 8.39 -5.86
CA PHE A 161 22.18 8.96 -7.08
C PHE A 161 21.83 10.44 -7.31
N GLY A 162 21.14 11.09 -6.37
CA GLY A 162 20.76 12.51 -6.48
C GLY A 162 19.71 12.81 -7.56
N VAL A 163 19.10 11.80 -8.17
CA VAL A 163 18.12 11.94 -9.25
C VAL A 163 16.89 12.73 -8.77
N LEU A 164 16.41 12.46 -7.56
CA LEU A 164 15.24 13.17 -7.01
C LEU A 164 15.45 14.68 -6.88
N ARG A 165 16.70 15.14 -6.70
CA ARG A 165 17.05 16.57 -6.57
C ARG A 165 17.50 17.18 -7.90
N ARG A 166 18.40 16.52 -8.62
CA ARG A 166 19.11 17.08 -9.79
C ARG A 166 18.45 16.73 -11.12
N ALA A 167 17.72 15.62 -11.18
CA ALA A 167 17.15 15.08 -12.41
C ALA A 167 15.71 14.59 -12.20
N ARG A 168 14.86 15.42 -11.56
CA ARG A 168 13.44 15.08 -11.34
C ARG A 168 12.65 14.81 -12.63
N TRP A 169 13.17 15.23 -13.79
CA TRP A 169 12.65 14.87 -15.11
C TRP A 169 12.80 13.37 -15.42
N ALA A 170 13.79 12.68 -14.85
CA ALA A 170 13.95 11.24 -15.03
C ALA A 170 12.78 10.46 -14.41
N VAL A 171 12.22 10.94 -13.29
CA VAL A 171 11.01 10.36 -12.69
C VAL A 171 9.80 10.57 -13.61
N LEU A 172 9.73 11.72 -14.29
CA LEU A 172 8.70 11.97 -15.30
C LEU A 172 8.86 11.02 -16.48
N LEU A 173 10.07 10.84 -17.02
CA LEU A 173 10.31 9.88 -18.11
C LEU A 173 9.99 8.44 -17.72
N LEU A 174 10.36 8.01 -16.51
CA LEU A 174 9.99 6.69 -16.00
C LEU A 174 8.48 6.54 -15.92
N THR A 175 7.78 7.55 -15.41
CA THR A 175 6.31 7.53 -15.34
C THR A 175 5.68 7.50 -16.72
N SER A 176 6.20 8.27 -17.68
CA SER A 176 5.76 8.27 -19.08
C SER A 176 6.02 6.93 -19.77
N PHE A 177 7.14 6.27 -19.46
CA PHE A 177 7.45 4.93 -19.95
C PHE A 177 6.46 3.89 -19.40
N LEU A 178 6.20 3.90 -18.10
CA LEU A 178 5.20 3.03 -17.48
C LEU A 178 3.79 3.28 -18.04
N PHE A 179 3.45 4.56 -18.26
CA PHE A 179 2.20 4.94 -18.92
C PHE A 179 2.12 4.41 -20.35
N GLY A 180 3.19 4.55 -21.15
CA GLY A 180 3.27 3.98 -22.49
C GLY A 180 3.08 2.46 -22.49
N ALA A 181 3.69 1.75 -21.54
CA ALA A 181 3.49 0.31 -21.38
C ALA A 181 2.04 -0.08 -21.01
N LEU A 182 1.33 0.76 -20.24
CA LEU A 182 -0.11 0.59 -19.96
C LEU A 182 -0.98 0.90 -21.18
N VAL A 183 -0.62 1.89 -22.00
CA VAL A 183 -1.30 2.18 -23.27
C VAL A 183 -1.14 1.01 -24.23
N MET A 184 0.08 0.51 -24.40
CA MET A 184 0.37 -0.66 -25.23
C MET A 184 -0.38 -1.91 -24.75
N GLU A 185 -0.65 -2.01 -23.46
CA GLU A 185 -1.51 -3.06 -22.93
C GLU A 185 -2.98 -2.79 -23.24
N ALA A 186 -3.47 -1.57 -23.00
CA ALA A 186 -4.86 -1.24 -23.26
C ALA A 186 -5.27 -1.51 -24.72
N ILE A 187 -4.39 -1.23 -25.69
CA ILE A 187 -4.70 -1.43 -27.12
C ILE A 187 -4.80 -2.91 -27.53
N THR A 188 -4.23 -3.85 -26.76
CA THR A 188 -4.30 -5.29 -27.07
C THR A 188 -5.60 -5.91 -26.59
N TYR A 189 -6.34 -5.26 -25.69
CA TYR A 189 -7.62 -5.74 -25.18
C TYR A 189 -8.80 -5.13 -25.96
N PRO A 190 -9.83 -5.93 -26.28
CA PRO A 190 -11.04 -5.43 -26.93
C PRO A 190 -11.65 -4.25 -26.18
N LEU A 191 -12.07 -3.23 -26.92
CA LEU A 191 -12.68 -2.00 -26.39
C LEU A 191 -11.80 -1.28 -25.35
N PHE A 192 -10.48 -1.50 -25.37
CA PHE A 192 -9.52 -0.94 -24.42
C PHE A 192 -9.82 -1.31 -22.95
N ARG A 193 -10.40 -2.49 -22.72
CA ARG A 193 -10.81 -2.97 -21.38
C ARG A 193 -9.76 -3.88 -20.75
N ALA A 194 -8.48 -3.49 -20.82
CA ALA A 194 -7.45 -4.21 -20.10
C ALA A 194 -7.76 -4.21 -18.59
N PRO A 195 -7.68 -5.36 -17.90
CA PRO A 195 -7.75 -5.38 -16.45
C PRO A 195 -6.59 -4.57 -15.88
N THR A 196 -6.82 -3.89 -14.76
CA THR A 196 -5.78 -3.10 -14.07
C THR A 196 -4.54 -3.93 -13.78
N TYR A 197 -4.73 -5.24 -13.55
CA TYR A 197 -3.71 -6.21 -13.26
C TYR A 197 -3.70 -7.35 -14.29
N ALA A 198 -3.03 -7.18 -15.44
CA ALA A 198 -2.93 -8.26 -16.41
C ALA A 198 -1.95 -9.36 -15.98
N LEU A 199 -2.46 -10.57 -15.76
CA LEU A 199 -1.68 -11.73 -15.35
C LEU A 199 -0.85 -12.36 -16.49
N ASN A 200 -1.06 -11.93 -17.74
CA ASN A 200 -0.46 -12.54 -18.93
C ASN A 200 1.04 -12.21 -19.15
N ARG A 201 1.65 -11.39 -18.28
CA ARG A 201 3.05 -10.93 -18.43
C ARG A 201 4.10 -11.84 -17.77
N GLY A 202 3.69 -13.02 -17.29
CA GLY A 202 4.56 -13.94 -16.57
C GLY A 202 4.93 -13.44 -15.16
N SER A 203 5.74 -14.24 -14.48
CA SER A 203 6.19 -13.98 -13.12
C SER A 203 7.68 -14.22 -12.96
N LEU A 204 8.31 -13.47 -12.07
CA LEU A 204 9.70 -13.68 -11.66
C LEU A 204 9.72 -14.13 -10.20
N ASP A 205 10.34 -15.26 -9.92
CA ASP A 205 10.55 -15.69 -8.53
C ASP A 205 11.80 -15.00 -7.96
N MET A 206 11.63 -14.30 -6.85
CA MET A 206 12.70 -13.57 -6.18
C MET A 206 12.89 -14.13 -4.75
N PRO A 207 14.13 -14.48 -4.35
CA PRO A 207 14.38 -15.18 -3.08
C PRO A 207 13.83 -14.52 -1.80
N PHE A 208 13.66 -13.19 -1.78
CA PHE A 208 13.19 -12.43 -0.61
C PHE A 208 11.86 -11.69 -0.81
N LEU A 209 11.35 -11.68 -2.04
CA LEU A 209 10.16 -10.92 -2.42
C LEU A 209 9.05 -11.84 -2.94
N GLY A 210 9.32 -13.13 -3.05
CA GLY A 210 8.41 -14.11 -3.60
C GLY A 210 8.21 -13.95 -5.09
N ASN A 211 7.10 -14.48 -5.56
CA ASN A 211 6.72 -14.42 -6.96
C ASN A 211 6.17 -13.03 -7.32
N ILE A 212 6.88 -12.33 -8.21
CA ILE A 212 6.53 -11.00 -8.71
C ILE A 212 5.91 -11.13 -10.10
N PHE A 213 4.60 -10.93 -10.17
CA PHE A 213 3.85 -10.78 -11.41
C PHE A 213 4.10 -9.41 -12.05
N ALA A 214 4.50 -9.41 -13.33
CA ALA A 214 4.87 -8.19 -14.04
C ALA A 214 3.67 -7.24 -14.28
N GLY A 215 2.45 -7.76 -14.44
CA GLY A 215 1.25 -6.92 -14.57
C GLY A 215 0.94 -6.12 -13.31
N TYR A 216 1.07 -6.75 -12.14
CA TYR A 216 0.94 -6.06 -10.86
C TYR A 216 2.04 -5.01 -10.70
N LEU A 217 3.28 -5.37 -11.04
CA LEU A 217 4.43 -4.47 -10.94
C LEU A 217 4.20 -3.20 -11.78
N LEU A 218 3.75 -3.35 -13.02
CA LEU A 218 3.52 -2.23 -13.93
C LEU A 218 2.50 -1.23 -13.36
N ALA A 219 1.31 -1.71 -13.01
CA ALA A 219 0.23 -0.86 -12.49
C ALA A 219 0.59 -0.22 -11.14
N LEU A 220 1.16 -0.99 -10.22
CA LEU A 220 1.51 -0.49 -8.88
C LEU A 220 2.67 0.51 -8.93
N CYS A 221 3.72 0.24 -9.70
CA CYS A 221 4.82 1.19 -9.89
C CYS A 221 4.35 2.47 -10.57
N PHE A 222 3.43 2.37 -11.55
CA PHE A 222 2.84 3.55 -12.19
C PHE A 222 2.07 4.41 -11.16
N MET A 223 1.20 3.79 -10.36
CA MET A 223 0.43 4.50 -9.34
C MET A 223 1.32 5.12 -8.25
N PHE A 224 2.38 4.43 -7.85
CA PHE A 224 3.39 4.98 -6.96
C PHE A 224 4.12 6.17 -7.58
N ALA A 225 4.51 6.05 -8.86
CA ALA A 225 5.22 7.09 -9.58
C ALA A 225 4.35 8.35 -9.76
N LEU A 226 3.03 8.22 -9.96
CA LEU A 226 2.10 9.36 -9.93
C LEU A 226 2.12 10.08 -8.58
N GLY A 227 2.13 9.34 -7.48
CA GLY A 227 2.30 9.91 -6.14
C GLY A 227 3.64 10.63 -5.96
N ALA A 228 4.72 10.05 -6.46
CA ALA A 228 6.06 10.64 -6.41
C ALA A 228 6.14 11.93 -7.26
N LEU A 229 5.58 11.93 -8.47
CA LEU A 229 5.49 13.12 -9.32
C LEU A 229 4.67 14.23 -8.66
N ALA A 230 3.55 13.88 -8.01
CA ALA A 230 2.74 14.85 -7.28
C ALA A 230 3.55 15.54 -6.16
N GLU A 231 4.52 14.87 -5.54
CA GLU A 231 5.42 15.52 -4.58
C GLU A 231 6.49 16.38 -5.27
N LEU A 232 7.13 15.86 -6.32
CA LEU A 232 8.24 16.52 -7.03
C LEU A 232 7.81 17.78 -7.81
N TYR A 233 6.56 17.80 -8.27
CA TYR A 233 5.96 18.87 -9.06
C TYR A 233 4.74 19.47 -8.37
N ARG A 234 4.67 19.39 -7.03
CA ARG A 234 3.56 19.89 -6.22
C ARG A 234 3.19 21.36 -6.47
N GLU A 235 4.15 22.17 -6.89
CA GLU A 235 3.98 23.60 -7.20
C GLU A 235 3.20 23.83 -8.50
N TYR A 236 3.23 22.86 -9.41
CA TYR A 236 2.56 22.90 -10.70
C TYR A 236 1.24 22.11 -10.73
N LEU A 237 0.92 21.40 -9.64
CA LEU A 237 -0.26 20.54 -9.58
C LEU A 237 -1.44 21.31 -8.95
N PRO A 238 -2.39 21.83 -9.75
CA PRO A 238 -3.50 22.62 -9.22
C PRO A 238 -4.43 21.75 -8.38
N MET A 239 -4.78 22.21 -7.18
CA MET A 239 -5.75 21.53 -6.28
C MET A 239 -7.13 22.20 -6.31
N ASN A 240 -7.71 22.31 -7.51
CA ASN A 240 -9.00 22.95 -7.71
C ASN A 240 -10.14 21.93 -7.88
N THR A 241 -11.36 22.33 -7.53
CA THR A 241 -12.54 21.45 -7.56
C THR A 241 -13.00 21.15 -8.98
N ALA A 242 -12.81 22.07 -9.94
CA ALA A 242 -13.22 21.86 -11.32
C ALA A 242 -12.46 20.69 -11.97
N LEU A 243 -11.14 20.64 -11.81
CA LEU A 243 -10.32 19.52 -12.27
C LEU A 243 -10.69 18.22 -11.54
N ALA A 244 -11.02 18.29 -10.25
CA ALA A 244 -11.53 17.11 -9.53
C ALA A 244 -12.83 16.59 -10.14
N VAL A 245 -13.77 17.45 -10.53
CA VAL A 245 -15.00 17.04 -11.22
C VAL A 245 -14.68 16.41 -12.59
N VAL A 246 -13.77 17.01 -13.37
CA VAL A 246 -13.32 16.44 -14.65
C VAL A 246 -12.71 15.06 -14.45
N CYS A 247 -11.83 14.90 -13.47
CA CYS A 247 -11.25 13.60 -13.13
C CYS A 247 -12.31 12.61 -12.63
N ALA A 248 -13.31 13.04 -11.86
CA ALA A 248 -14.41 12.17 -11.42
C ALA A 248 -15.22 11.64 -12.61
N VAL A 249 -15.57 12.51 -13.55
CA VAL A 249 -16.27 12.12 -14.78
C VAL A 249 -15.40 11.18 -15.62
N ALA A 250 -14.12 11.51 -15.83
CA ALA A 250 -13.19 10.67 -16.58
C ALA A 250 -13.00 9.29 -15.95
N PHE A 251 -12.92 9.22 -14.62
CA PHE A 251 -12.86 7.98 -13.85
C PHE A 251 -14.10 7.12 -14.07
N LEU A 252 -15.30 7.68 -13.89
CA LEU A 252 -16.56 6.95 -14.04
C LEU A 252 -16.79 6.47 -15.49
N LEU A 253 -16.55 7.35 -16.47
CA LEU A 253 -16.71 7.01 -17.88
C LEU A 253 -15.72 5.93 -18.32
N SER A 254 -14.45 6.04 -17.96
CA SER A 254 -13.45 5.03 -18.33
C SER A 254 -13.70 3.69 -17.64
N ALA A 255 -14.18 3.70 -16.39
CA ALA A 255 -14.55 2.48 -15.68
C ALA A 255 -15.70 1.74 -16.38
N ARG A 256 -16.66 2.48 -16.96
CA ARG A 256 -17.81 1.88 -17.62
C ARG A 256 -17.58 1.49 -19.08
N TYR A 257 -16.89 2.34 -19.83
CA TYR A 257 -16.83 2.24 -21.30
C TYR A 257 -15.53 1.63 -21.83
N GLY A 258 -14.40 1.81 -21.12
CA GLY A 258 -13.08 1.34 -21.54
C GLY A 258 -11.99 2.37 -21.22
N CYS A 259 -10.73 2.04 -21.47
CA CYS A 259 -9.56 2.89 -21.21
C CYS A 259 -9.31 3.18 -19.72
N PHE A 260 -9.77 2.32 -18.81
CA PHE A 260 -9.63 2.56 -17.36
C PHE A 260 -8.16 2.64 -16.92
N SER A 261 -7.30 1.74 -17.41
CA SER A 261 -5.87 1.74 -17.08
C SER A 261 -5.15 3.03 -17.53
N VAL A 262 -5.61 3.64 -18.62
CA VAL A 262 -4.98 4.83 -19.23
C VAL A 262 -5.57 6.13 -18.69
N ILE A 263 -6.89 6.24 -18.55
CA ILE A 263 -7.57 7.48 -18.14
C ILE A 263 -8.01 7.40 -16.69
N GLY A 264 -8.61 6.28 -16.30
CA GLY A 264 -9.20 6.08 -14.98
C GLY A 264 -8.17 6.08 -13.86
N LEU A 265 -7.04 5.38 -14.03
CA LEU A 265 -5.98 5.32 -13.02
C LEU A 265 -5.35 6.69 -12.70
N PRO A 266 -4.90 7.51 -13.68
CA PRO A 266 -4.43 8.87 -13.40
C PRO A 266 -5.50 9.77 -12.78
N ALA A 267 -6.73 9.70 -13.29
CA ALA A 267 -7.85 10.47 -12.75
C ALA A 267 -8.13 10.09 -11.29
N TYR A 268 -8.12 8.79 -10.97
CA TYR A 268 -8.26 8.28 -9.61
C TYR A 268 -7.14 8.76 -8.69
N ALA A 269 -5.87 8.73 -9.15
CA ALA A 269 -4.76 9.24 -8.36
C ALA A 269 -4.94 10.72 -7.99
N TYR A 270 -5.34 11.56 -8.95
CA TYR A 270 -5.63 12.97 -8.70
C TYR A 270 -6.80 13.15 -7.70
N LEU A 271 -7.92 12.46 -7.92
CA LEU A 271 -9.09 12.50 -7.03
C LEU A 271 -8.74 12.12 -5.60
N LEU A 272 -7.96 11.05 -5.42
CA LEU A 272 -7.54 10.56 -4.12
C LEU A 272 -6.71 11.62 -3.38
N LEU A 273 -5.74 12.22 -4.07
CA LEU A 273 -4.89 13.27 -3.51
C LEU A 273 -5.70 14.54 -3.19
N TRP A 274 -6.57 14.96 -4.11
CA TRP A 274 -7.47 16.09 -3.91
C TRP A 274 -8.38 15.87 -2.70
N ALA A 275 -9.02 14.71 -2.59
CA ALA A 275 -9.88 14.34 -1.47
C ALA A 275 -9.09 14.30 -0.15
N ALA A 276 -7.87 13.75 -0.16
CA ALA A 276 -6.99 13.75 1.01
C ALA A 276 -6.68 15.17 1.49
N MET A 277 -6.44 16.10 0.57
CA MET A 277 -6.09 17.50 0.86
C MET A 277 -7.28 18.40 1.14
N ARG A 278 -8.49 18.03 0.72
CA ARG A 278 -9.74 18.77 0.97
C ARG A 278 -10.57 18.20 2.10
N ALA A 279 -10.22 17.03 2.63
CA ALA A 279 -10.92 16.42 3.77
C ALA A 279 -11.11 17.40 4.94
N PRO A 280 -12.25 17.40 5.64
CA PRO A 280 -12.45 18.20 6.85
C PRO A 280 -11.37 17.98 7.91
N ILE A 281 -11.04 19.03 8.68
CA ILE A 281 -10.00 19.00 9.73
C ILE A 281 -10.21 17.84 10.73
N PRO A 282 -11.42 17.54 11.22
CA PRO A 282 -11.63 16.41 12.14
C PRO A 282 -11.17 15.08 11.55
N LEU A 283 -11.48 14.82 10.28
CA LEU A 283 -11.07 13.60 9.59
C LEU A 283 -9.56 13.53 9.34
N ARG A 284 -8.87 14.67 9.23
CA ARG A 284 -7.40 14.72 9.15
C ARG A 284 -6.71 14.42 10.48
N LYS A 285 -7.41 14.56 11.61
CA LYS A 285 -6.87 14.24 12.94
C LYS A 285 -6.91 12.73 13.21
N ILE A 286 -7.84 12.01 12.59
CA ILE A 286 -7.94 10.55 12.68
C ILE A 286 -6.66 9.93 12.11
N GLY A 287 -6.01 9.07 12.90
CA GLY A 287 -4.79 8.39 12.48
C GLY A 287 -3.49 9.21 12.60
N LYS A 288 -3.56 10.48 13.03
CA LYS A 288 -2.35 11.34 13.15
C LYS A 288 -1.35 10.82 14.20
N LYS A 289 -1.84 10.20 15.27
CA LYS A 289 -1.02 9.66 16.37
C LYS A 289 -0.80 8.14 16.28
N SER A 290 -1.77 7.42 15.73
CA SER A 290 -1.75 5.96 15.60
C SER A 290 -2.29 5.55 14.24
N ASP A 291 -1.46 4.94 13.40
CA ASP A 291 -1.84 4.56 12.03
C ASP A 291 -2.30 3.09 11.97
N TYR A 292 -3.55 2.85 12.35
CA TYR A 292 -4.14 1.50 12.40
C TYR A 292 -4.44 0.89 11.03
N SER A 293 -4.34 1.66 9.93
CA SER A 293 -4.72 1.14 8.61
C SER A 293 -3.86 -0.03 8.17
N TYR A 294 -2.59 -0.05 8.58
CA TYR A 294 -1.67 -1.14 8.27
C TYR A 294 -2.10 -2.43 8.98
N GLY A 295 -2.33 -2.39 10.30
CA GLY A 295 -2.86 -3.53 11.05
C GLY A 295 -4.18 -4.04 10.49
N ILE A 296 -5.14 -3.15 10.20
CA ILE A 296 -6.43 -3.57 9.62
C ILE A 296 -6.20 -4.30 8.30
N TYR A 297 -5.32 -3.77 7.43
CA TYR A 297 -5.01 -4.36 6.14
C TYR A 297 -4.43 -5.78 6.26
N ILE A 298 -3.41 -5.98 7.11
CA ILE A 298 -2.71 -7.27 7.22
C ILE A 298 -3.47 -8.34 8.02
N PHE A 299 -4.37 -7.92 8.92
CA PHE A 299 -5.19 -8.85 9.73
C PHE A 299 -6.54 -9.18 9.11
N ALA A 300 -7.08 -8.33 8.23
CA ALA A 300 -8.44 -8.53 7.69
C ALA A 300 -8.61 -9.86 6.96
N PHE A 301 -7.68 -10.23 6.07
CA PHE A 301 -7.79 -11.44 5.27
C PHE A 301 -7.85 -12.74 6.11
N PRO A 302 -6.90 -13.01 7.03
CA PRO A 302 -6.94 -14.23 7.82
C PRO A 302 -8.14 -14.26 8.78
N ILE A 303 -8.57 -13.10 9.28
CA ILE A 303 -9.80 -13.02 10.07
C ILE A 303 -11.03 -13.36 9.22
N GLN A 304 -11.13 -12.83 8.01
CA GLN A 304 -12.22 -13.15 7.08
C GLN A 304 -12.26 -14.64 6.74
N GLN A 305 -11.10 -15.27 6.55
CA GLN A 305 -11.00 -16.72 6.34
C GLN A 305 -11.48 -17.51 7.56
N LEU A 306 -11.07 -17.13 8.77
CA LEU A 306 -11.54 -17.76 10.00
C LEU A 306 -13.06 -17.62 10.17
N LEU A 307 -13.61 -16.43 9.94
CA LEU A 307 -15.04 -16.16 10.03
C LEU A 307 -15.83 -16.94 8.96
N SER A 308 -15.25 -17.10 7.76
CA SER A 308 -15.81 -17.92 6.68
C SER A 308 -15.82 -19.39 7.05
N ALA A 309 -14.71 -19.93 7.57
CA ALA A 309 -14.62 -21.31 8.08
C ALA A 309 -15.62 -21.57 9.22
N ALA A 310 -15.82 -20.59 10.11
CA ALA A 310 -16.80 -20.66 11.19
C ALA A 310 -18.25 -20.38 10.72
N ASN A 311 -18.50 -20.27 9.41
CA ASN A 311 -19.82 -20.09 8.81
C ASN A 311 -20.57 -18.82 9.28
N PHE A 312 -19.85 -17.74 9.59
CA PHE A 312 -20.48 -16.44 9.89
C PHE A 312 -21.05 -15.75 8.64
N THR A 313 -20.71 -16.25 7.44
CA THR A 313 -21.22 -15.79 6.14
C THR A 313 -22.73 -16.02 6.00
N ARG A 314 -23.29 -16.99 6.75
CA ARG A 314 -24.74 -17.28 6.80
C ARG A 314 -25.61 -16.09 7.23
N TRP A 315 -25.04 -15.06 7.85
CA TRP A 315 -25.76 -13.83 8.26
C TRP A 315 -25.76 -12.75 7.18
N GLY A 316 -25.22 -13.05 5.99
CA GLY A 316 -25.15 -12.14 4.87
C GLY A 316 -23.96 -11.18 4.94
N PHE A 317 -23.85 -10.34 3.90
CA PHE A 317 -22.69 -9.47 3.69
C PHE A 317 -22.43 -8.49 4.84
N LEU A 318 -23.47 -7.75 5.27
CA LEU A 318 -23.26 -6.65 6.21
C LEU A 318 -22.76 -7.13 7.59
N PRO A 319 -23.35 -8.16 8.23
CA PRO A 319 -22.80 -8.69 9.48
C PRO A 319 -21.39 -9.27 9.33
N TYR A 320 -21.12 -9.98 8.23
CA TYR A 320 -19.79 -10.55 7.97
C TYR A 320 -18.72 -9.46 7.79
N PHE A 321 -19.02 -8.42 7.01
CA PHE A 321 -18.13 -7.26 6.82
C PHE A 321 -17.89 -6.51 8.14
N LEU A 322 -18.96 -6.19 8.88
CA LEU A 322 -18.85 -5.45 10.14
C LEU A 322 -18.05 -6.23 11.18
N LEU A 323 -18.32 -7.53 11.33
CA LEU A 323 -17.57 -8.39 12.24
C LEU A 323 -16.10 -8.38 11.85
N SER A 324 -15.79 -8.64 10.57
CA SER A 324 -14.42 -8.63 10.03
C SER A 324 -13.70 -7.31 10.30
N ALA A 325 -14.34 -6.17 10.00
CA ALA A 325 -13.76 -4.84 10.17
C ALA A 325 -13.51 -4.50 11.65
N VAL A 326 -14.45 -4.85 12.54
CA VAL A 326 -14.32 -4.62 13.99
C VAL A 326 -13.20 -5.50 14.55
N THR A 327 -13.19 -6.79 14.25
CA THR A 327 -12.16 -7.72 14.73
C THR A 327 -10.77 -7.37 14.19
N ALA A 328 -10.66 -6.99 12.92
CA ALA A 328 -9.41 -6.50 12.34
C ALA A 328 -8.97 -5.18 12.98
N GLY A 329 -9.92 -4.29 13.30
CA GLY A 329 -9.66 -3.06 14.06
C GLY A 329 -9.11 -3.33 15.46
N VAL A 330 -9.71 -4.27 16.20
CA VAL A 330 -9.22 -4.68 17.52
C VAL A 330 -7.79 -5.25 17.41
N MET A 331 -7.54 -6.15 16.45
CA MET A 331 -6.20 -6.71 16.23
C MET A 331 -5.19 -5.66 15.81
N ALA A 332 -5.60 -4.68 15.00
CA ALA A 332 -4.75 -3.55 14.62
C ALA A 332 -4.37 -2.68 15.81
N VAL A 333 -5.31 -2.45 16.75
CA VAL A 333 -5.03 -1.71 18.00
C VAL A 333 -4.04 -2.50 18.86
N ILE A 334 -4.26 -3.80 19.04
CA ILE A 334 -3.35 -4.68 19.80
C ILE A 334 -1.94 -4.66 19.19
N SER A 335 -1.85 -4.90 17.88
CA SER A 335 -0.57 -4.90 17.15
C SER A 335 0.12 -3.55 17.24
N TRP A 336 -0.62 -2.44 17.12
CA TRP A 336 -0.06 -1.11 17.23
C TRP A 336 0.59 -0.87 18.59
N HIS A 337 -0.11 -1.17 19.68
CA HIS A 337 0.38 -0.85 21.03
C HIS A 337 1.47 -1.80 21.51
N LEU A 338 1.40 -3.08 21.14
CA LEU A 338 2.36 -4.09 21.58
C LEU A 338 3.61 -4.16 20.70
N ILE A 339 3.49 -3.91 19.39
CA ILE A 339 4.54 -4.21 18.41
C ILE A 339 4.95 -2.97 17.61
N GLU A 340 4.02 -2.36 16.87
CA GLU A 340 4.39 -1.31 15.89
C GLU A 340 4.88 -0.02 16.57
N SER A 341 4.13 0.51 17.54
CA SER A 341 4.51 1.75 18.25
C SER A 341 5.84 1.60 19.00
N PRO A 342 6.08 0.53 19.79
CA PRO A 342 7.38 0.28 20.39
C PRO A 342 8.52 0.21 19.36
N ALA A 343 8.35 -0.54 18.27
CA ALA A 343 9.37 -0.61 17.21
C ALA A 343 9.65 0.76 16.58
N LEU A 344 8.62 1.57 16.32
CA LEU A 344 8.77 2.91 15.77
C LEU A 344 9.50 3.88 16.71
N ARG A 345 9.53 3.65 18.03
CA ARG A 345 10.32 4.46 18.98
C ARG A 345 11.82 4.29 18.78
N LEU A 346 12.26 3.14 18.23
CA LEU A 346 13.67 2.86 17.93
C LEU A 346 14.24 3.74 16.80
N LYS A 347 13.39 4.51 16.10
CA LYS A 347 13.85 5.55 15.16
C LYS A 347 14.76 6.58 15.81
N LYS A 348 14.50 6.91 17.09
CA LYS A 348 15.27 7.90 17.86
C LYS A 348 16.60 7.36 18.38
N ALA A 349 16.72 6.04 18.55
CA ALA A 349 17.96 5.44 19.05
C ALA A 349 19.14 5.61 18.07
N TRP A 350 18.85 5.85 16.78
CA TRP A 350 19.85 6.10 15.73
C TRP A 350 19.85 7.58 15.24
N SER A 351 19.22 8.48 15.99
CA SER A 351 19.39 9.92 15.81
C SER A 351 20.43 10.44 16.79
N THR A 352 21.71 10.24 16.49
CA THR A 352 22.66 11.30 16.80
C THR A 352 22.17 12.53 16.04
N GLU A 353 21.82 13.57 16.79
CA GLU A 353 21.46 14.88 16.26
C GLU A 353 22.61 15.33 15.36
N MET A 354 22.34 15.54 14.06
CA MET A 354 23.22 16.44 13.32
C MET A 354 22.94 17.82 13.89
N PRO A 355 23.95 18.57 14.35
CA PRO A 355 23.73 19.93 14.82
C PRO A 355 23.04 20.72 13.69
N PRO A 356 22.16 21.67 14.03
CA PRO A 356 21.61 22.57 13.03
C PRO A 356 22.77 23.20 12.26
N GLU A 357 22.76 23.00 10.95
CA GLU A 357 23.64 23.68 10.02
C GLU A 357 23.40 25.18 10.27
N HIS A 358 24.34 25.85 10.94
CA HIS A 358 24.28 27.28 11.17
C HIS A 358 24.14 27.94 9.81
N GLU A 359 22.96 28.51 9.57
CA GLU A 359 22.67 29.40 8.47
C GLU A 359 23.60 30.60 8.65
N ASN A 360 24.81 30.52 8.08
CA ASN A 360 25.76 31.62 8.02
C ASN A 360 25.22 32.59 6.96
N ARG A 361 24.17 33.32 7.33
CA ARG A 361 23.74 34.51 6.60
C ARG A 361 24.73 35.61 6.93
N ASP A 362 25.55 35.88 5.93
CA ASP A 362 26.28 37.11 5.68
C ASP A 362 25.73 38.31 6.47
N THR A 363 26.48 38.72 7.49
CA THR A 363 26.51 40.11 7.93
C THR A 363 27.08 40.94 6.79
N VAL A 364 26.22 41.36 5.87
CA VAL A 364 26.47 42.55 5.05
C VAL A 364 26.27 43.75 5.96
N THR A 365 27.38 44.14 6.60
CA THR A 365 27.51 45.42 7.29
C THR A 365 27.30 46.51 6.25
N VAL A 366 26.15 47.19 6.30
CA VAL A 366 25.92 48.41 5.55
C VAL A 366 26.90 49.46 6.10
N ALA A 367 28.00 49.65 5.39
CA ALA A 367 28.94 50.72 5.64
C ALA A 367 28.21 52.05 5.44
N LYS A 368 28.04 52.78 6.55
CA LYS A 368 27.60 54.17 6.59
C LYS A 368 28.70 55.00 5.93
N VAL A 369 28.51 55.39 4.67
CA VAL A 369 29.35 56.37 3.98
C VAL A 369 28.92 57.75 4.47
N GLU A 370 29.55 58.25 5.54
CA GLU A 370 29.56 59.68 5.84
C GLU A 370 30.74 60.32 5.08
N SER A 371 30.38 61.21 4.16
CA SER A 371 31.28 62.03 3.34
C SER A 371 32.04 63.06 4.19
N PRO A 372 33.35 63.23 4.00
CA PRO A 372 34.09 64.39 4.49
C PRO A 372 34.44 65.36 3.34
N ALA A 373 33.88 66.57 3.36
CA ALA A 373 34.45 67.78 2.72
C ALA A 373 33.75 69.01 3.35
N LEU A 374 34.34 69.72 4.32
CA LEU A 374 35.34 70.80 4.21
C LEU A 374 34.86 72.09 3.49
N ARG A 375 34.84 73.16 4.31
CA ARG A 375 35.13 74.59 4.06
C ARG A 375 33.99 75.49 3.57
N GLY A 376 33.81 76.59 4.32
CA GLY A 376 32.95 77.73 4.06
C GLY A 376 32.62 78.44 5.36
#